data_AF-A0AAU9MDA6-F1
#
_entry.id   AF-A0AAU9MDA6-F1
#
_cell.length_a   1.000
_cell.length_b   1.000
_cell.length_c   1.000
_cell.angle_alpha   90.00
_cell.angle_beta   90.00
_cell.angle_gamma   90.00
#
_symmetry.space_group_name_H-M   'P 1'
#
loop_
_entity.id
_entity.type
_entity.pdbx_description
1 polymer ?
#
loop_
_entity_poly.entity_id
_entity_poly.type
_entity_poly.pdbx_seq_one_letter_code
_entity_poly.pdbx_strand_id
1 'polypeptide(L)' 'MKIFAHALVGFRKVILETIIAETSVTIPGIKYVIDPGLVKVRSYSPDSGIESLIVVKTSKAQALQRMGVQGVKELGNASV' A
#
# COMPACT_ATOMS: atom_id res chain seq x y z
N MET A 1 7.36 -0.14 -17.49
CA MET A 1 8.27 -1.01 -16.71
C MET A 1 9.28 -0.28 -15.79
N LYS A 2 9.21 1.05 -15.59
CA LYS A 2 10.16 1.78 -14.71
C LYS A 2 10.15 1.32 -13.24
N ILE A 3 9.02 0.79 -12.78
CA ILE A 3 8.85 0.29 -11.41
C ILE A 3 9.75 -0.91 -11.06
N PHE A 4 10.28 -1.64 -12.05
CA PHE A 4 11.21 -2.75 -11.82
C PHE A 4 12.68 -2.37 -12.02
N ALA A 5 12.97 -1.16 -12.53
CA ALA A 5 14.34 -0.69 -12.68
C ALA A 5 14.98 -0.41 -11.31
N HIS A 6 16.28 -0.63 -11.20
CA HIS A 6 17.04 -0.22 -10.01
C HIS A 6 17.22 1.30 -9.98
N ALA A 7 17.35 1.86 -8.77
CA ALA A 7 17.80 3.24 -8.63
C ALA A 7 19.27 3.36 -9.02
N LEU A 8 19.67 4.54 -9.49
CA LEU A 8 21.08 4.86 -9.73
C LEU A 8 21.87 4.79 -8.41
N VAL A 9 23.17 4.52 -8.52
CA VAL A 9 24.07 4.48 -7.35
C VAL A 9 23.99 5.81 -6.60
N GLY A 10 23.84 5.74 -5.28
CA GLY A 10 23.68 6.90 -4.41
C GLY A 10 22.23 7.41 -4.27
N PHE A 11 21.26 6.85 -5.00
CA PHE A 11 19.86 7.24 -4.91
C PHE A 11 18.98 6.15 -4.27
N ARG A 12 17.96 6.58 -3.51
CA ARG A 12 16.92 5.70 -2.98
C ARG A 12 15.74 5.66 -3.94
N LYS A 13 15.28 4.44 -4.26
CA LYS A 13 14.03 4.24 -5.00
C LYS A 13 12.84 4.52 -4.08
N VAL A 14 11.96 5.42 -4.49
CA VAL A 14 10.67 5.68 -3.83
C VAL A 14 9.58 5.36 -4.84
N ILE A 15 8.59 4.59 -4.39
CA ILE A 15 7.46 4.19 -5.22
C ILE A 15 6.20 4.66 -4.48
N LEU A 16 5.40 5.48 -5.17
CA LEU A 16 4.11 5.93 -4.68
C LEU A 16 3.04 5.11 -5.40
N GLU A 17 2.38 4.25 -4.65
CA GLU A 17 1.35 3.38 -5.19
C GLU A 17 0.02 3.63 -4.47
N THR A 18 -1.06 3.40 -5.20
CA THR A 18 -2.33 3.10 -4.56
C THR A 18 -2.38 1.60 -4.27
N ILE A 19 -3.23 1.24 -3.32
CA ILE A 19 -3.47 -0.08 -2.74
C ILE A 19 -3.58 -1.25 -3.74
N ILE A 20 -3.71 -1.00 -5.06
CA ILE A 20 -3.65 -2.01 -6.12
C ILE A 20 -2.39 -2.90 -6.01
N ALA A 21 -1.27 -2.35 -5.54
CA ALA A 21 -0.04 -3.11 -5.33
C ALA A 21 -0.12 -4.18 -4.21
N GLU A 22 -1.16 -4.17 -3.37
CA GLU A 22 -1.36 -5.11 -2.25
C GLU A 22 -1.47 -6.57 -2.73
N THR A 23 -1.99 -6.79 -3.95
CA THR A 23 -2.27 -8.15 -4.48
C THR A 23 -1.69 -8.43 -5.86
N SER A 24 -1.20 -7.45 -6.60
CA SER A 24 -0.90 -7.66 -8.03
C SER A 24 0.58 -7.84 -8.40
N VAL A 25 1.56 -7.27 -7.66
CA VAL A 25 2.97 -7.28 -8.06
C VAL A 25 3.93 -7.20 -6.87
N THR A 26 4.86 -8.14 -6.77
CA THR A 26 6.01 -8.04 -5.86
C THR A 26 7.14 -7.24 -6.49
N ILE A 27 7.59 -6.17 -5.84
CA ILE A 27 8.74 -5.37 -6.28
C ILE A 27 9.95 -5.77 -5.42
N PRO A 28 11.03 -6.32 -6.01
CA PRO A 28 12.20 -6.71 -5.24
C PRO A 28 12.93 -5.48 -4.66
N GLY A 29 13.51 -5.64 -3.47
CA GLY A 29 14.33 -4.61 -2.82
C GLY A 29 13.54 -3.52 -2.07
N ILE A 30 12.24 -3.71 -1.84
CA ILE A 30 11.48 -2.85 -0.92
C ILE A 30 11.85 -3.20 0.53
N LYS A 31 12.43 -2.24 1.24
CA LYS A 31 12.84 -2.39 2.64
C LYS A 31 11.87 -1.76 3.64
N TYR A 32 11.15 -0.74 3.21
CA TYR A 32 10.23 0.02 4.06
C TYR A 32 8.90 0.21 3.35
N VAL A 33 7.83 0.08 4.11
CA VAL A 33 6.47 0.42 3.70
C VAL A 33 5.98 1.50 4.64
N ILE A 34 5.43 2.58 4.07
CA ILE A 34 4.80 3.66 4.84
C ILE A 34 3.32 3.63 4.45
N ASP A 35 2.46 3.21 5.38
CA ASP A 35 1.02 3.15 5.19
C ASP A 35 0.32 4.25 6.02
N PRO A 36 -0.40 5.21 5.39
CA PRO A 36 -1.17 6.21 6.14
C PRO A 36 -2.42 5.64 6.83
N GLY A 37 -2.75 4.36 6.63
CA GLY A 37 -3.88 3.69 7.28
C GLY A 37 -5.25 4.09 6.71
N LEU A 38 -5.29 4.70 5.53
CA LEU A 38 -6.51 5.18 4.87
C LEU A 38 -6.72 4.52 3.51
N VAL A 39 -7.98 4.34 3.13
CA VAL A 39 -8.38 3.80 1.83
C VAL A 39 -9.59 4.56 1.30
N LYS A 40 -9.63 4.72 -0.02
CA LYS A 40 -10.83 5.17 -0.72
C LYS A 40 -11.68 3.96 -1.10
N VAL A 41 -12.92 3.92 -0.62
CA VAL A 41 -13.88 2.86 -0.92
C VAL A 41 -15.10 3.43 -1.63
N ARG A 42 -15.64 2.65 -2.58
CA ARG A 42 -16.95 2.93 -3.15
C ARG A 42 -18.01 2.66 -2.09
N SER A 43 -18.89 3.62 -1.86
CA SER A 43 -20.02 3.53 -0.95
C SER A 43 -21.27 3.94 -1.71
N TYR A 44 -22.31 3.12 -1.61
CA TYR A 44 -23.60 3.37 -2.24
C TYR A 44 -24.63 3.70 -1.17
N SER A 45 -25.35 4.81 -1.36
CA SER A 45 -26.50 5.18 -0.53
C SER A 45 -27.79 4.76 -1.26
N PRO A 46 -28.55 3.79 -0.74
CA PRO A 46 -29.82 3.37 -1.34
C PRO A 46 -30.87 4.48 -1.34
N ASP A 47 -30.87 5.34 -0.33
CA ASP A 47 -31.88 6.39 -0.16
C ASP A 47 -31.76 7.48 -1.22
N SER A 48 -30.53 7.84 -1.62
CA SER A 48 -30.27 8.85 -2.64
C SER A 48 -29.95 8.27 -4.02
N GLY A 49 -29.69 6.96 -4.11
CA GLY A 49 -29.24 6.30 -5.35
C GLY A 49 -27.85 6.73 -5.82
N ILE A 50 -27.03 7.31 -4.94
CA ILE A 50 -25.71 7.88 -5.31
C ILE A 50 -24.60 6.93 -4.89
N GLU A 51 -23.68 6.67 -5.82
CA GLU A 51 -22.39 6.06 -5.54
C GLU A 51 -21.34 7.16 -5.30
N SER A 52 -20.55 7.03 -4.23
CA SER A 52 -19.52 7.99 -3.86
C SER A 52 -18.24 7.27 -3.47
N LEU A 53 -17.11 7.97 -3.62
CA LEU A 53 -15.81 7.49 -3.18
C LEU A 53 -15.43 8.17 -1.86
N ILE A 54 -15.55 7.44 -0.76
CA ILE A 54 -15.30 7.97 0.58
C ILE A 54 -13.94 7.50 1.12
N VAL A 55 -13.31 8.33 1.94
CA VAL A 55 -12.08 7.96 2.64
C VAL A 55 -12.45 7.34 3.98
N VAL A 56 -11.94 6.12 4.23
CA VAL A 56 -12.17 5.39 5.48
C VAL A 56 -10.85 4.82 6.01
N LYS A 57 -10.85 4.41 7.28
CA LYS A 57 -9.71 3.69 7.86
C LYS A 57 -9.57 2.31 7.22
N THR A 58 -8.33 1.93 6.95
CA THR A 58 -7.97 0.60 6.45
C THR A 58 -8.21 -0.44 7.53
N SER A 59 -8.65 -1.64 7.14
CA SER A 59 -8.81 -2.75 8.08
C SER A 59 -7.44 -3.27 8.57
N LYS A 60 -7.40 -3.88 9.76
CA LYS A 60 -6.15 -4.50 10.26
C LYS A 60 -5.59 -5.55 9.29
N ALA A 61 -6.46 -6.34 8.66
CA ALA A 61 -6.05 -7.37 7.71
C ALA A 61 -5.35 -6.77 6.48
N GLN A 62 -5.92 -5.71 5.90
CA GLN A 62 -5.33 -5.02 4.74
C GLN A 62 -4.01 -4.32 5.10
N ALA A 63 -3.95 -3.67 6.28
CA ALA A 63 -2.70 -3.07 6.76
C ALA A 63 -1.58 -4.12 6.88
N LEU A 64 -1.89 -5.30 7.43
CA LEU A 64 -0.94 -6.42 7.51
C LEU A 64 -0.53 -6.93 6.11
N GLN A 65 -1.45 -6.99 5.15
CA GLN A 65 -1.12 -7.39 3.78
C GLN A 65 -0.19 -6.39 3.09
N ARG A 66 -0.35 -5.08 3.31
CA ARG A 66 0.53 -4.03 2.75
C ARG A 66 1.94 -4.07 3.31
N MET A 67 2.10 -4.41 4.58
CA MET A 67 3.42 -4.67 5.18
C MET A 67 4.13 -5.87 4.53
N GLY A 68 3.34 -6.75 3.90
CA GLY A 68 3.80 -7.95 3.21
C GLY A 68 4.38 -9.01 4.16
N VAL A 69 4.72 -10.18 3.59
CA VAL A 69 5.49 -11.23 4.28
C VAL A 69 6.96 -10.81 4.51
N GLN A 70 7.43 -9.78 3.81
CA GLN A 70 8.81 -9.26 3.89
C GLN A 70 9.10 -8.59 5.23
N GLY A 71 8.12 -7.93 5.85
CA GLY A 71 8.26 -7.39 7.21
C GLY A 71 8.50 -8.45 8.30
N VAL A 72 8.28 -9.73 7.98
CA VAL A 72 8.57 -10.86 8.87
C VAL A 72 10.02 -11.34 8.74
N LYS A 73 10.72 -11.04 7.62
CA LYS A 73 12.10 -11.51 7.37
C LYS A 73 13.20 -10.53 7.80
N GLU A 74 12.92 -9.23 7.84
CA GLU A 74 13.80 -8.24 8.47
C GLU A 74 13.02 -7.54 9.58
N LEU A 75 13.17 -8.01 10.83
CA LEU A 75 12.72 -7.28 12.02
C LEU A 75 13.48 -5.96 12.11
N GLY A 76 12.93 -4.93 11.48
CA GLY A 76 13.35 -3.55 11.56
C GLY A 76 12.12 -2.65 11.66
N ASN A 77 11.65 -2.44 12.89
CA ASN A 77 10.70 -1.41 13.33
C ASN A 77 9.68 -0.96 12.26
N ALA A 78 8.64 -1.77 12.07
CA ALA A 78 7.39 -1.30 11.49
C ALA A 78 6.64 -0.46 12.55
N SER A 79 6.70 0.86 12.44
CA SER A 79 5.78 1.74 13.16
C SER A 79 4.45 1.76 12.40
N VAL A 80 3.41 1.28 13.08
CA VAL A 80 1.99 1.40 12.68
C VAL A 80 1.54 2.85 12.60
#